data_AF-A0A662LJ14-F1
#
_entry.id   AF-A0A662LJ14-F1
#
_cell.length_a   1.000
_cell.length_b   1.000
_cell.length_c   1.000
_cell.angle_alpha   90.00
_cell.angle_beta   90.00
_cell.angle_gamma   90.00
#
_symmetry.space_group_name_H-M   'P 1'
#
loop_
_entity.id
_entity.type
_entity.pdbx_description
1 polymer ?
#
loop_
_entity_poly.entity_id
_entity_poly.type
_entity_poly.pdbx_seq_one_letter_code
_entity_poly.pdbx_strand_id
1 'polypeptide(L)'
;MRRGLAIPIFIIFSCIIISTAIMMRPFGEPKSTEMDDYIIKNAQNETGANNAVTSVVFDYRGFDTLGEATVLFTAVAGVLLVLRRYIHE
;
A
#
# COMPACT_ATOMS: atom_id res chain seq x y z
N MET A 1 16.40 -2.41 -30.84
CA MET A 1 14.94 -2.63 -30.85
C MET A 1 14.30 -2.45 -29.47
N ARG A 2 14.74 -3.14 -28.39
CA ARG A 2 14.13 -3.03 -27.04
C ARG A 2 14.09 -1.61 -26.45
N ARG A 3 15.19 -0.85 -26.56
CA ARG A 3 15.25 0.55 -26.06
C ARG A 3 14.37 1.53 -26.86
N GLY A 4 14.16 1.26 -28.15
CA GLY A 4 13.31 2.08 -29.01
C GLY A 4 11.82 1.95 -28.69
N LEU A 5 11.39 0.82 -28.13
CA LEU A 5 10.02 0.60 -27.64
C LEU A 5 9.83 1.03 -26.18
N ALA A 6 10.87 0.95 -25.36
CA ALA A 6 10.78 1.32 -23.94
C ALA A 6 10.45 2.82 -23.75
N ILE A 7 11.06 3.70 -24.55
CA ILE A 7 10.85 5.15 -24.46
C ILE A 7 9.39 5.54 -24.75
N PRO A 8 8.77 5.16 -25.88
CA PRO A 8 7.37 5.52 -26.15
C PRO A 8 6.42 4.91 -25.11
N ILE A 9 6.67 3.67 -24.64
CA ILE A 9 5.87 3.06 -23.57
C ILE A 9 5.95 3.88 -22.28
N PHE A 10 7.16 4.29 -21.88
CA PHE A 10 7.35 5.12 -20.69
C PHE A 10 6.66 6.49 -20.82
N ILE A 11 6.74 7.11 -21.99
CA ILE A 11 6.06 8.38 -22.27
C ILE A 11 4.55 8.21 -22.17
N ILE A 12 3.98 7.18 -22.80
CA ILE A 12 2.54 6.91 -22.74
C ILE A 12 2.10 6.68 -21.29
N PHE A 13 2.82 5.85 -20.54
CA PHE A 13 2.53 5.58 -19.13
C PHE A 13 2.59 6.87 -18.30
N SER A 14 3.63 7.69 -18.49
CA SER A 14 3.79 8.96 -17.79
C SER A 14 2.66 9.93 -18.12
N CYS A 15 2.25 10.01 -19.40
CA CYS A 15 1.12 10.84 -19.83
C CYS A 15 -0.19 10.38 -19.18
N ILE A 16 -0.41 9.06 -19.03
CA ILE A 16 -1.58 8.53 -18.33
C ILE A 16 -1.56 8.97 -16.86
N ILE A 17 -0.43 8.81 -16.16
CA ILE A 17 -0.30 9.21 -14.74
C ILE A 17 -0.52 10.71 -14.58
N ILE A 18 0.11 11.54 -15.42
CA ILE A 18 -0.06 13.00 -15.39
C ILE A 18 -1.52 13.38 -15.67
N SER A 19 -2.14 12.75 -16.66
CA SER A 19 -3.56 12.99 -16.96
C SER A 19 -4.44 12.66 -15.76
N THR A 20 -4.20 11.54 -15.07
CA THR A 20 -4.97 11.20 -13.86
C THR A 20 -4.74 12.18 -12.73
N ALA A 21 -3.51 12.69 -12.57
CA ALA A 21 -3.18 13.70 -11.57
C ALA A 21 -3.89 15.04 -11.85
N ILE A 22 -3.95 15.48 -13.11
CA ILE A 22 -4.66 16.70 -13.52
C ILE A 22 -6.17 16.53 -13.31
N MET A 23 -6.71 15.33 -13.48
CA MET A 23 -8.12 15.01 -13.24
C MET A 23 -8.44 14.65 -11.79
N MET A 24 -7.51 14.86 -10.84
CA MET A 24 -7.80 14.70 -9.43
C MET A 24 -8.88 15.70 -8.98
N ARG A 25 -9.67 15.29 -7.99
CA ARG A 25 -10.71 16.13 -7.42
C ARG A 25 -10.11 17.29 -6.64
N PRO A 26 -10.87 18.38 -6.44
CA PRO A 26 -10.47 19.43 -5.52
C PRO A 26 -10.15 18.88 -4.14
N PHE A 27 -9.15 19.48 -3.50
CA PHE A 27 -8.77 19.11 -2.14
C PHE A 27 -9.93 19.38 -1.17
N GLY A 28 -10.23 18.41 -0.29
CA GLY A 28 -11.27 18.55 0.73
C GLY A 28 -12.68 18.16 0.30
N GLU A 29 -12.87 17.57 -0.89
CA GLU A 29 -14.19 17.14 -1.39
C GLU A 29 -14.28 15.60 -1.55
N PRO A 30 -14.32 14.82 -0.44
CA PRO A 30 -14.55 13.38 -0.49
C PRO A 30 -15.99 13.09 -0.95
N LYS A 31 -16.17 12.15 -1.88
CA LYS A 31 -17.50 11.79 -2.43
C LYS A 31 -18.26 10.78 -1.58
N SER A 32 -17.55 9.95 -0.82
CA SER A 32 -18.11 8.82 -0.08
C SER A 32 -17.41 8.73 1.27
N THR A 33 -17.91 9.47 2.25
CA THR A 33 -17.31 9.55 3.60
C THR A 33 -17.93 8.58 4.58
N GLU A 34 -18.99 7.85 4.21
CA GLU A 34 -19.76 7.03 5.16
C GLU A 34 -18.88 6.06 5.97
N MET A 35 -17.93 5.40 5.31
CA MET A 35 -16.96 4.52 5.96
C MET A 35 -16.01 5.29 6.87
N ASP A 36 -15.47 6.42 6.39
CA ASP A 36 -14.52 7.25 7.13
C ASP A 36 -15.18 7.81 8.39
N ASP A 37 -16.40 8.34 8.25
CA ASP A 37 -17.22 8.90 9.33
C ASP A 37 -17.57 7.81 10.37
N TYR A 38 -17.89 6.60 9.91
CA TYR A 38 -18.13 5.47 10.81
C TYR A 38 -16.90 5.13 11.64
N ILE A 39 -15.74 5.00 11.00
CA ILE A 39 -14.48 4.66 11.66
C ILE A 39 -14.10 5.77 12.64
N ILE A 40 -14.17 7.04 12.24
CA ILE A 40 -13.85 8.17 13.11
C ILE A 40 -14.75 8.18 14.36
N LYS A 41 -16.04 7.85 14.20
CA LYS A 41 -17.00 7.86 15.30
C LYS A 41 -16.86 6.66 16.25
N ASN A 42 -16.50 5.48 15.72
CA ASN A 42 -16.62 4.21 16.47
C ASN A 42 -15.28 3.52 16.78
N ALA A 43 -14.17 3.89 16.13
CA ALA A 43 -12.89 3.19 16.24
C ALA A 43 -12.44 2.97 17.69
N GLN A 44 -12.49 3.99 18.53
CA GLN A 44 -12.08 3.86 19.93
C GLN A 44 -12.97 2.89 20.72
N ASN A 45 -14.28 2.90 20.46
CA ASN A 45 -15.22 2.03 21.17
C ASN A 45 -15.14 0.57 20.70
N GLU A 46 -14.89 0.35 19.41
CA GLU A 46 -14.82 -1.00 18.81
C GLU A 46 -13.47 -1.68 19.00
N THR A 47 -12.38 -0.90 18.98
CA THR A 47 -11.00 -1.43 19.01
C THR A 47 -10.27 -1.16 20.32
N GLY A 48 -10.74 -0.20 21.12
CA GLY A 48 -10.04 0.27 22.32
C GLY A 48 -8.81 1.15 22.03
N ALA A 49 -8.43 1.34 20.77
CA ALA A 49 -7.30 2.19 20.39
C ALA A 49 -7.74 3.66 20.23
N ASN A 50 -6.98 4.58 20.85
CA ASN A 50 -7.21 6.02 20.71
C ASN A 50 -6.76 6.56 19.35
N ASN A 51 -5.99 5.80 18.58
CA ASN A 51 -5.51 6.19 17.26
C ASN A 51 -6.32 5.47 16.17
N ALA A 52 -7.16 6.21 15.47
CA ALA A 52 -7.99 5.68 14.39
C ALA A 52 -7.17 5.01 13.27
N VAL A 53 -5.95 5.49 12.98
CA VAL A 53 -5.09 4.86 11.95
C VAL A 53 -4.65 3.47 12.41
N THR A 54 -4.27 3.31 13.68
CA THR A 54 -3.91 2.01 14.25
C THR A 54 -5.10 1.07 14.27
N SER A 55 -6.29 1.55 14.67
CA SER A 55 -7.54 0.79 14.59
C SER A 55 -7.80 0.27 13.17
N VAL A 56 -7.58 1.10 12.15
CA VAL A 56 -7.76 0.66 10.76
C VAL A 56 -6.75 -0.41 10.37
N VAL A 57 -5.46 -0.16 10.58
CA VAL A 57 -4.39 -1.04 10.06
C VAL A 57 -4.33 -2.37 10.82
N PHE A 58 -4.62 -2.40 12.12
CA PHE A 58 -4.51 -3.62 12.93
C PHE A 58 -5.84 -4.34 13.19
N ASP A 59 -6.95 -3.63 13.33
CA ASP A 59 -8.25 -4.25 13.65
C ASP A 59 -9.14 -4.36 12.41
N TYR A 60 -9.63 -3.24 11.85
CA TYR A 60 -10.56 -3.27 10.72
C TYR A 60 -9.95 -3.92 9.46
N ARG A 61 -8.66 -3.68 9.21
CA ARG A 61 -7.90 -4.18 8.06
C ARG A 61 -6.66 -4.96 8.50
N GLY A 62 -6.76 -5.65 9.63
CA GLY A 62 -5.65 -6.46 10.16
C GLY A 62 -5.14 -7.54 9.20
N PHE A 63 -5.99 -8.03 8.29
CA PHE A 63 -5.59 -9.02 7.28
C PHE A 63 -4.59 -8.46 6.26
N ASP A 64 -4.70 -7.17 5.90
CA ASP A 64 -3.74 -6.53 5.00
C ASP A 64 -2.36 -6.45 5.67
N THR A 65 -2.32 -6.09 6.96
CA THR A 65 -1.09 -6.03 7.78
C THR A 65 -0.49 -7.42 8.04
N LEU A 66 -1.31 -8.45 8.22
CA LEU A 66 -0.85 -9.84 8.26
C LEU A 66 -0.18 -10.22 6.93
N GLY A 67 -0.74 -9.77 5.81
CA GLY A 67 -0.14 -9.89 4.48
C GLY A 67 1.22 -9.18 4.41
N GLU A 68 1.32 -7.93 4.86
CA GLU A 68 2.58 -7.18 4.93
C GLU A 68 3.65 -7.92 5.75
N ALA A 69 3.28 -8.41 6.93
CA ALA A 69 4.18 -9.20 7.78
C ALA A 69 4.65 -10.48 7.09
N THR A 70 3.75 -11.15 6.36
CA THR A 70 4.07 -12.36 5.57
C THR A 70 5.05 -12.04 4.44
N VAL A 71 4.84 -10.94 3.71
CA VAL A 71 5.77 -10.47 2.65
C VAL A 71 7.15 -10.17 3.23
N LEU A 72 7.24 -9.45 4.35
CA LEU A 72 8.52 -9.16 5.00
C LEU A 72 9.21 -10.43 5.50
N PHE A 73 8.46 -11.34 6.13
CA PHE A 73 8.99 -12.61 6.59
C PHE A 73 9.56 -13.44 5.44
N THR A 74 8.80 -13.59 4.36
CA THR A 74 9.24 -14.35 3.18
C THR A 74 10.42 -13.69 2.47
N ALA A 75 10.49 -12.36 2.42
CA ALA A 75 11.63 -11.64 1.86
C ALA A 75 12.92 -11.92 2.65
N VAL A 76 12.87 -11.81 3.99
CA VAL A 76 14.01 -12.12 4.87
C VAL A 76 14.40 -13.59 4.76
N ALA A 77 13.43 -14.50 4.83
CA ALA A 77 13.67 -15.94 4.69
C ALA A 77 14.32 -16.28 3.33
N GLY A 78 13.86 -15.64 2.24
CA GLY A 78 14.43 -15.80 0.90
C GLY A 78 15.88 -15.34 0.81
N VAL A 79 16.20 -14.17 1.37
CA VAL A 79 17.59 -13.67 1.43
C VAL A 79 18.48 -14.63 2.22
N LEU A 80 18.04 -15.08 3.39
CA LEU A 80 18.79 -16.04 4.21
C LEU A 80 19.04 -17.36 3.48
N LEU A 81 18.04 -17.88 2.74
CA LEU A 81 18.17 -19.11 1.98
C LEU A 81 19.22 -18.98 0.86
N VAL A 82 19.22 -17.86 0.14
CA VAL A 82 20.21 -17.59 -0.92
C VAL A 82 21.62 -17.42 -0.33
N LEU A 83 21.76 -16.65 0.75
CA LEU A 83 23.06 -16.37 1.37
C LEU A 83 23.63 -17.56 2.16
N ARG A 84 22.79 -18.48 2.63
CA ARG A 84 23.23 -19.71 3.32
C ARG A 84 24.28 -20.48 2.51
N ARG A 85 24.14 -20.52 1.18
CA ARG A 85 25.10 -21.21 0.31
C ARG A 85 26.46 -20.52 0.25
N TYR A 86 26.49 -19.19 0.29
CA TYR A 86 27.73 -18.40 0.21
C TYR A 86 28.56 -18.40 1.50
N ILE A 87 27.96 -18.74 2.64
CA ILE A 87 28.65 -18.77 3.94
C ILE A 87 29.31 -20.15 4.20
N HIS A 88 28.87 -21.20 3.50
CA HIS A 88 29.35 -22.56 3.67
C HIS A 88 30.27 -23.06 2.54
N GLU A 89 30.62 -22.21 1.58
CA GLU A 89 31.80 -22.36 0.71
C GLU A 89 32.92 -21.46 1.23
#